data_AF-A0A7H4MLS0-F1
#
_entry.id   AF-A0A7H4MLS0-F1
#
_cell.length_a   1.000
_cell.length_b   1.000
_cell.length_c   1.000
_cell.angle_alpha   90.00
_cell.angle_beta   90.00
_cell.angle_gamma   90.00
#
_symmetry.space_group_name_H-M   'P 1'
#
loop_
_entity.id
_entity.type
_entity.pdbx_description
1 polymer ?
#
loop_
_entity_poly.entity_id
_entity_poly.type
_entity_poly.pdbx_seq_one_letter_code
_entity_poly.pdbx_strand_id
1 'polypeptide(L)'
;MNIEISVTDQKFSILLLGLNMSREKAFEKFKEVQERYIARKDTLFEANEAECRLLVIDEILNILGWNKEEFTPEAYCRTAGYADYILSTERTPRLVVEAKKIGVTFGLPKNSLTLNEYTVAYLKKAFNKKISEVLDQAQRYCVEKAVQYALITNGAEWFVCPMLPKAGKTTDSMKGVYFGNIFGDEFSFDLMYNLISRESTEKNNLDSYLSELNHVPSEVCYMLKDHVHDFIWDSNKDNQWIDDFYENFFSQITEKNQRKMLEHCFCQ
;
A
#
# COMPACT_ATOMS: atom_id res chain seq x y z
N MET A 1 -21.24 13.48 53.57
CA MET A 1 -22.08 13.56 52.36
C MET A 1 -21.21 13.07 51.21
N ASN A 2 -21.25 11.76 50.96
CA ASN A 2 -20.46 11.14 49.89
C ASN A 2 -21.12 11.50 48.56
N ILE A 3 -20.38 12.20 47.71
CA ILE A 3 -20.79 12.42 46.34
C ILE A 3 -20.27 11.20 45.56
N GLU A 4 -21.18 10.30 45.23
CA GLU A 4 -20.92 9.22 44.27
C GLU A 4 -20.51 9.84 42.94
N ILE A 5 -19.23 9.70 42.61
CA ILE A 5 -18.72 10.00 41.27
C ILE A 5 -19.23 8.89 40.37
N SER A 6 -20.16 9.22 39.47
CA SER A 6 -20.84 8.25 38.64
C SER A 6 -19.86 7.57 37.68
N VAL A 7 -19.99 6.25 37.54
CA VAL A 7 -19.25 5.37 36.61
C VAL A 7 -19.35 5.84 35.14
N THR A 8 -20.28 6.75 34.84
CA THR A 8 -20.50 7.35 33.52
C THR A 8 -19.37 8.30 33.08
N ASP A 9 -18.72 9.02 34.00
CA ASP A 9 -17.65 9.97 33.65
C ASP A 9 -16.33 9.29 33.29
N GLN A 10 -16.06 8.11 33.84
CA GLN A 10 -14.93 7.27 33.42
C GLN A 10 -15.16 6.59 32.07
N LYS A 11 -16.43 6.31 31.69
CA LYS A 11 -16.74 5.81 30.34
C LYS A 11 -16.62 6.90 29.27
N PHE A 12 -16.93 8.16 29.62
CA PHE A 12 -16.76 9.28 28.69
C PHE A 12 -15.30 9.67 28.47
N SER A 13 -14.42 9.53 29.47
CA SER A 13 -12.98 9.74 29.27
C SER A 13 -12.32 8.64 28.42
N ILE A 14 -12.82 7.41 28.50
CA ILE A 14 -12.36 6.28 27.66
C ILE A 14 -12.89 6.41 26.22
N LEU A 15 -14.06 7.02 26.01
CA LEU A 15 -14.59 7.27 24.66
C LEU A 15 -13.88 8.43 23.90
N LEU A 16 -13.10 9.25 24.62
CA LEU A 16 -12.29 10.35 24.06
C LEU A 16 -10.86 9.93 23.66
N LEU A 17 -10.49 8.65 23.83
CA LEU A 17 -9.21 8.10 23.37
C LEU A 17 -9.16 7.80 21.87
N GLY A 18 -10.26 8.02 21.14
CA GLY A 18 -10.32 7.96 19.68
C GLY A 18 -10.09 9.33 19.01
N LEU A 19 -9.23 10.19 19.59
CA LEU A 19 -8.77 11.36 18.84
C LEU A 19 -7.92 10.84 17.69
N ASN A 20 -8.49 10.80 16.48
CA ASN A 20 -7.72 10.68 15.25
C ASN A 20 -6.53 11.64 15.37
N MET A 21 -5.33 11.06 15.40
CA MET A 21 -4.12 11.85 15.47
C MET A 21 -4.03 12.66 14.19
N SER A 22 -4.06 13.99 14.30
CA SER A 22 -3.91 14.81 13.09
C SER A 22 -2.52 14.59 12.51
N ARG A 23 -2.40 14.78 11.19
CA ARG A 23 -1.13 14.64 10.48
C ARG A 23 -0.02 15.51 11.08
N GLU A 24 -0.35 16.72 11.54
CA GLU A 24 0.58 17.64 12.19
C GLU A 24 1.09 17.07 13.51
N LYS A 25 0.19 16.56 14.37
CA LYS A 25 0.58 15.91 15.63
C LYS A 25 1.37 14.63 15.41
N ALA A 26 1.01 13.87 14.38
CA ALA A 26 1.76 12.68 13.99
C ALA A 26 3.19 13.05 13.56
N PHE A 27 3.36 14.13 12.79
CA PHE A 27 4.66 14.62 12.37
C PHE A 27 5.51 15.13 13.54
N GLU A 28 4.93 15.89 14.47
CA GLU A 28 5.62 16.34 15.69
C GLU A 28 6.16 15.15 16.49
N LYS A 29 5.32 14.14 16.76
CA LYS A 29 5.74 12.91 17.43
C LYS A 29 6.79 12.14 16.64
N PHE A 30 6.64 12.06 15.31
CA PHE A 30 7.64 11.43 14.45
C PHE A 30 9.01 12.10 14.62
N LYS A 31 9.07 13.44 14.69
CA LYS A 31 10.31 14.16 14.92
C LYS A 31 10.93 13.86 16.28
N GLU A 32 10.14 13.81 17.35
CA GLU A 32 10.62 13.39 18.68
C GLU A 32 11.21 11.97 18.67
N VAL A 33 10.52 11.03 18.00
CA VAL A 33 11.00 9.66 17.84
C VAL A 33 12.30 9.64 17.02
N GLN A 34 12.32 10.34 15.88
CA GLN A 34 13.49 10.45 15.00
C GLN A 34 14.72 10.97 15.76
N GLU A 35 14.60 12.05 16.53
CA GLU A 35 15.71 12.63 17.31
C GLU A 35 16.24 11.65 18.35
N ARG A 36 15.34 11.03 19.13
CA ARG A 36 15.71 10.04 20.14
C ARG A 36 16.42 8.82 19.54
N TYR A 37 16.07 8.48 18.30
CA TYR A 37 16.60 7.35 17.57
C TYR A 37 17.98 7.65 16.97
N ILE A 38 18.14 8.83 16.38
CA ILE A 38 19.44 9.31 15.90
C ILE A 38 20.43 9.38 17.07
N ALA A 39 20.01 9.92 18.22
CA ALA A 39 20.86 10.02 19.41
C ALA A 39 21.33 8.65 19.96
N ARG A 40 20.65 7.56 19.57
CA ARG A 40 20.96 6.19 20.00
C ARG A 40 21.36 5.29 18.85
N LYS A 41 21.69 5.85 17.67
CA LYS A 41 21.91 5.09 16.43
C LYS A 41 22.92 3.97 16.64
N ASP A 42 24.13 4.27 17.10
CA ASP A 42 25.19 3.25 17.26
C ASP A 42 24.78 2.13 18.23
N THR A 43 24.10 2.49 19.33
CA THR A 43 23.55 1.52 20.28
C THR A 43 22.39 0.70 19.68
N LEU A 44 21.54 1.28 18.82
CA LEU A 44 20.47 0.58 18.11
C LEU A 44 21.01 -0.36 17.01
N PHE A 45 22.20 -0.08 16.47
CA PHE A 45 22.91 -0.96 15.55
C PHE A 45 23.55 -2.16 16.27
N GLU A 46 24.07 -1.98 17.50
CA GLU A 46 24.83 -3.02 18.24
C GLU A 46 24.09 -3.78 19.37
N ALA A 47 23.04 -3.20 19.97
CA ALA A 47 22.32 -3.85 21.08
C ALA A 47 21.65 -5.17 20.64
N ASN A 48 21.00 -5.90 21.56
CA ASN A 48 20.18 -7.13 21.34
C ASN A 48 18.94 -6.93 20.41
N GLU A 49 19.10 -6.02 19.45
CA GLU A 49 18.78 -5.97 18.01
C GLU A 49 17.36 -6.20 17.53
N ALA A 50 16.55 -7.03 18.18
CA ALA A 50 15.25 -7.43 17.66
C ALA A 50 14.11 -6.69 18.35
N GLU A 51 14.08 -6.70 19.68
CA GLU A 51 12.96 -6.15 20.46
C GLU A 51 12.87 -4.63 20.37
N CYS A 52 13.99 -3.90 20.55
CA CYS A 52 13.95 -2.43 20.41
C CYS A 52 13.55 -2.00 19.00
N ARG A 53 13.81 -2.81 17.96
CA ARG A 53 13.49 -2.51 16.55
C ARG A 53 12.03 -2.78 16.20
N LEU A 54 11.45 -3.83 16.76
CA LEU A 54 10.01 -4.07 16.69
C LEU A 54 9.23 -2.99 17.45
N LEU A 55 9.74 -2.54 18.61
CA LEU A 55 9.13 -1.42 19.35
C LEU A 55 9.13 -0.10 18.56
N VAL A 56 10.09 0.11 17.66
CA VAL A 56 10.09 1.23 16.70
C VAL A 56 8.91 1.12 15.78
N ILE A 57 8.74 -0.06 15.19
CA ILE A 57 7.73 -0.28 14.17
C ILE A 57 6.37 -0.07 14.80
N ASP A 58 6.13 -0.62 16.00
CA ASP A 58 4.94 -0.35 16.80
C ASP A 58 4.74 1.16 17.05
N GLU A 59 5.78 1.88 17.44
CA GLU A 59 5.69 3.32 17.72
C GLU A 59 5.38 4.14 16.46
N ILE A 60 5.99 3.81 15.32
CA ILE A 60 5.71 4.43 14.03
C ILE A 60 4.28 4.07 13.55
N LEU A 61 3.83 2.82 13.73
CA LEU A 61 2.45 2.42 13.41
C LEU A 61 1.44 3.17 14.28
N ASN A 62 1.72 3.35 15.58
CA ASN A 62 0.92 4.19 16.47
C ASN A 62 0.92 5.66 15.99
N ILE A 63 2.07 6.18 15.53
CA ILE A 63 2.18 7.52 14.93
C ILE A 63 1.32 7.65 13.65
N LEU A 64 1.21 6.57 12.89
CA LEU A 64 0.34 6.49 11.71
C LEU A 64 -1.14 6.27 12.08
N GLY A 65 -1.48 6.30 13.36
CA GLY A 65 -2.84 6.22 13.88
C GLY A 65 -3.38 4.80 14.02
N TRP A 66 -2.55 3.76 13.87
CA TRP A 66 -2.96 2.38 14.07
C TRP A 66 -3.00 2.03 15.56
N ASN A 67 -4.09 1.42 16.01
CA ASN A 67 -4.18 0.88 17.36
C ASN A 67 -3.64 -0.56 17.43
N LYS A 68 -3.21 -1.02 18.60
CA LYS A 68 -2.64 -2.37 18.79
C LYS A 68 -3.58 -3.50 18.40
N GLU A 69 -4.89 -3.27 18.49
CA GLU A 69 -5.90 -4.24 18.06
C GLU A 69 -6.03 -4.32 16.53
N GLU A 70 -5.62 -3.26 15.83
CA GLU A 70 -5.70 -3.14 14.36
C GLU A 70 -4.43 -3.66 13.66
N PHE A 71 -3.32 -3.81 14.38
CA PHE A 71 -2.14 -4.54 13.90
C PHE A 71 -1.92 -5.78 14.75
N THR A 72 -2.24 -6.96 14.23
CA THR A 72 -2.02 -8.22 14.98
C THR A 72 -0.56 -8.66 14.81
N PRO A 73 0.28 -8.62 15.88
CA PRO A 73 1.62 -9.15 15.80
C PRO A 73 1.59 -10.67 15.67
N GLU A 74 2.57 -11.25 14.98
CA GLU A 74 2.69 -12.71 14.82
C GLU A 74 1.42 -13.36 14.27
N ALA A 75 0.88 -12.81 13.19
CA ALA A 75 -0.32 -13.33 12.58
C ALA A 75 -0.01 -14.68 11.89
N TYR A 76 -0.62 -15.76 12.40
CA TYR A 76 -0.41 -17.09 11.87
C TYR A 76 -0.87 -17.22 10.42
N CYS A 77 0.05 -17.67 9.57
CA CYS A 77 -0.14 -18.09 8.20
C CYS A 77 0.13 -19.60 8.11
N ARG A 78 -0.90 -20.37 7.79
CA ARG A 78 -0.94 -21.84 7.73
C ARG A 78 0.25 -22.45 7.00
N THR A 79 0.66 -21.85 5.88
CA THR A 79 1.72 -22.38 5.02
C THR A 79 2.99 -21.53 5.03
N ALA A 80 2.84 -20.23 5.29
CA ALA A 80 3.95 -19.29 5.23
C ALA A 80 4.65 -19.02 6.57
N GLY A 81 4.06 -19.43 7.70
CA GLY A 81 4.63 -19.22 9.05
C GLY A 81 3.91 -18.12 9.81
N TYR A 82 4.62 -17.12 10.32
CA TYR A 82 4.04 -16.01 11.08
C TYR A 82 4.45 -14.70 10.41
N ALA A 83 3.46 -13.92 9.97
CA ALA A 83 3.71 -12.55 9.50
C ALA A 83 3.99 -11.66 10.71
N ASP A 84 4.96 -10.74 10.60
CA ASP A 84 5.32 -9.86 11.72
C ASP A 84 4.12 -9.01 12.12
N TYR A 85 3.45 -8.37 11.15
CA TYR A 85 2.19 -7.67 11.39
C TYR A 85 1.21 -7.78 10.21
N ILE A 86 -0.08 -7.73 10.54
CA ILE A 86 -1.15 -7.50 9.57
C ILE A 86 -1.97 -6.30 10.05
N LEU A 87 -1.92 -5.20 9.29
CA LEU A 87 -2.75 -4.02 9.54
C LEU A 87 -4.14 -4.27 8.97
N SER A 88 -5.16 -4.08 9.80
CA SER A 88 -6.55 -4.38 9.48
C SER A 88 -7.46 -3.22 9.84
N THR A 89 -8.36 -2.86 8.93
CA THR A 89 -9.45 -1.90 9.19
C THR A 89 -10.75 -2.67 9.24
N GLU A 90 -11.57 -2.46 10.27
CA GLU A 90 -12.84 -3.19 10.47
C GLU A 90 -12.69 -4.73 10.35
N ARG A 91 -11.56 -5.27 10.85
CA ARG A 91 -11.17 -6.70 10.75
C ARG A 91 -10.86 -7.22 9.34
N THR A 92 -10.84 -6.35 8.34
CA THR A 92 -10.39 -6.68 6.99
C THR A 92 -8.89 -6.41 6.88
N PRO A 93 -8.06 -7.41 6.53
CA PRO A 93 -6.62 -7.20 6.39
C PRO A 93 -6.34 -6.31 5.16
N ARG A 94 -5.53 -5.27 5.36
CA ARG A 94 -5.25 -4.22 4.35
C ARG A 94 -3.80 -4.17 3.92
N LEU A 95 -2.87 -4.42 4.84
CA LEU A 95 -1.43 -4.32 4.60
C LEU A 95 -0.68 -5.34 5.43
N VAL A 96 0.19 -6.12 4.80
CA VAL A 96 1.18 -6.96 5.51
C VAL A 96 2.37 -6.08 5.84
N VAL A 97 2.92 -6.18 7.06
CA VAL A 97 4.21 -5.56 7.39
C VAL A 97 5.21 -6.67 7.66
N GLU A 98 6.29 -6.67 6.88
CA GLU A 98 7.41 -7.60 7.03
C GLU A 98 8.61 -6.87 7.63
N ALA A 99 8.94 -7.21 8.88
CA ALA A 99 9.98 -6.59 9.66
C ALA A 99 11.25 -7.44 9.65
N LYS A 100 12.42 -6.79 9.51
CA LYS A 100 13.72 -7.46 9.60
C LYS A 100 14.69 -6.71 10.48
N LYS A 101 15.77 -7.38 10.90
CA LYS A 101 16.85 -6.73 11.64
C LYS A 101 17.65 -5.80 10.73
N ILE A 102 18.08 -4.64 11.25
CA ILE A 102 18.81 -3.63 10.47
C ILE A 102 20.07 -4.19 9.82
N GLY A 103 20.93 -4.85 10.61
CA GLY A 103 22.20 -5.43 10.13
C GLY A 103 22.03 -6.64 9.20
N VAL A 104 20.82 -7.19 9.10
CA VAL A 104 20.56 -8.34 8.23
C VAL A 104 20.15 -7.87 6.85
N THR A 105 19.14 -7.01 6.70
CA THR A 105 18.44 -6.90 5.40
C THR A 105 18.80 -5.68 4.56
N PHE A 106 18.96 -4.51 5.17
CA PHE A 106 19.19 -3.27 4.44
C PHE A 106 20.58 -2.74 4.76
N GLY A 107 21.51 -2.88 3.81
CA GLY A 107 22.71 -2.03 3.82
C GLY A 107 22.35 -0.63 3.34
N LEU A 108 23.28 0.33 3.49
CA LEU A 108 23.17 1.61 2.77
C LEU A 108 22.95 1.31 1.28
N PRO A 109 21.95 1.92 0.63
CA PRO A 109 21.66 1.63 -0.76
C PRO A 109 22.89 1.92 -1.61
N LYS A 110 23.23 1.01 -2.53
CA LYS A 110 24.46 1.15 -3.35
C LYS A 110 24.46 2.40 -4.24
N ASN A 111 23.28 2.95 -4.49
CA ASN A 111 23.06 4.19 -5.22
C ASN A 111 22.17 5.10 -4.36
N SER A 112 22.36 6.42 -4.44
CA SER A 112 21.45 7.37 -3.78
C SER A 112 20.03 7.22 -4.35
N LEU A 113 19.08 6.85 -3.51
CA LEU A 113 17.67 6.78 -3.84
C LEU A 113 17.06 8.17 -3.64
N THR A 114 17.02 8.98 -4.70
CA THR A 114 16.54 10.37 -4.66
C THR A 114 15.06 10.54 -5.01
N LEU A 115 14.39 9.47 -5.42
CA LEU A 115 12.96 9.43 -5.74
C LEU A 115 12.25 8.57 -4.70
N ASN A 116 10.93 8.60 -4.71
CA ASN A 116 10.13 7.67 -3.89
C ASN A 116 9.65 6.47 -4.70
N GLU A 117 9.56 6.55 -6.03
CA GLU A 117 8.93 5.51 -6.83
C GLU A 117 9.96 4.66 -7.57
N TYR A 118 9.96 3.35 -7.30
CA TYR A 118 10.90 2.41 -7.91
C TYR A 118 10.23 1.10 -8.26
N THR A 119 10.70 0.45 -9.32
CA THR A 119 10.31 -0.94 -9.58
C THR A 119 10.81 -1.85 -8.47
N VAL A 120 10.07 -2.92 -8.17
CA VAL A 120 10.49 -3.91 -7.16
C VAL A 120 11.84 -4.52 -7.57
N ALA A 121 12.08 -4.77 -8.86
CA ALA A 121 13.39 -5.21 -9.35
C ALA A 121 14.52 -4.22 -9.02
N TYR A 122 14.26 -2.92 -9.08
CA TYR A 122 15.24 -1.91 -8.72
C TYR A 122 15.52 -1.90 -7.22
N LEU A 123 14.48 -1.99 -6.38
CA LEU A 123 14.64 -2.12 -4.92
C LEU A 123 15.45 -3.38 -4.57
N LYS A 124 15.18 -4.51 -5.23
CA LYS A 124 15.98 -5.74 -5.10
C LYS A 124 17.46 -5.52 -5.39
N LYS A 125 17.76 -4.78 -6.46
CA LYS A 125 19.14 -4.47 -6.85
C LYS A 125 19.82 -3.49 -5.86
N ALA A 126 19.08 -2.51 -5.35
CA ALA A 126 19.59 -1.48 -4.45
C ALA A 126 19.97 -2.06 -3.07
N PHE A 127 19.15 -2.98 -2.54
CA PHE A 127 19.26 -3.51 -1.17
C PHE A 127 19.80 -4.95 -1.07
N ASN A 128 20.49 -5.46 -2.09
CA ASN A 128 21.19 -6.78 -2.14
C ASN A 128 20.28 -8.03 -2.11
N LYS A 129 20.86 -9.24 -2.17
CA LYS A 129 20.11 -10.51 -2.27
C LYS A 129 19.13 -10.74 -1.11
N LYS A 130 19.43 -10.27 0.10
CA LYS A 130 18.59 -10.51 1.27
C LYS A 130 17.22 -9.86 1.17
N ILE A 131 17.09 -8.71 0.49
CA ILE A 131 15.76 -8.11 0.29
C ILE A 131 14.86 -8.97 -0.60
N SER A 132 15.44 -9.77 -1.51
CA SER A 132 14.64 -10.65 -2.37
C SER A 132 13.96 -11.74 -1.54
N GLU A 133 14.69 -12.35 -0.61
CA GLU A 133 14.13 -13.35 0.31
C GLU A 133 13.00 -12.78 1.19
N VAL A 134 13.15 -11.52 1.60
CA VAL A 134 12.16 -10.79 2.41
C VAL A 134 10.91 -10.45 1.60
N LEU A 135 11.07 -10.01 0.36
CA LEU A 135 9.96 -9.77 -0.56
C LEU A 135 9.21 -11.07 -0.89
N ASP A 136 9.93 -12.16 -1.12
CA ASP A 136 9.34 -13.47 -1.38
C ASP A 136 8.60 -14.02 -0.13
N GLN A 137 9.08 -13.70 1.06
CA GLN A 137 8.39 -14.00 2.33
C GLN A 137 7.10 -13.17 2.46
N ALA A 138 7.19 -11.85 2.32
CA ALA A 138 6.04 -10.95 2.37
C ALA A 138 4.97 -11.30 1.32
N GLN A 139 5.39 -11.68 0.11
CA GLN A 139 4.47 -12.11 -0.94
C GLN A 139 3.68 -13.36 -0.54
N ARG A 140 4.31 -14.34 0.12
CA ARG A 140 3.62 -15.54 0.61
C ARG A 140 2.55 -15.19 1.65
N TYR A 141 2.84 -14.26 2.55
CA TYR A 141 1.86 -13.74 3.52
C TYR A 141 0.70 -13.01 2.82
N CYS A 142 1.01 -12.14 1.86
CA CYS A 142 0.01 -11.45 1.06
C CYS A 142 -0.93 -12.41 0.31
N VAL A 143 -0.38 -13.45 -0.33
CA VAL A 143 -1.17 -14.48 -1.02
C VAL A 143 -2.10 -15.20 -0.04
N GLU A 144 -1.58 -15.64 1.11
CA GLU A 144 -2.37 -16.42 2.07
C GLU A 144 -3.48 -15.58 2.74
N LYS A 145 -3.23 -14.28 2.95
CA LYS A 145 -4.16 -13.35 3.61
C LYS A 145 -5.02 -12.56 2.64
N ALA A 146 -4.88 -12.80 1.33
CA ALA A 146 -5.54 -12.04 0.27
C ALA A 146 -5.32 -10.52 0.39
N VAL A 147 -4.08 -10.12 0.68
CA VAL A 147 -3.66 -8.72 0.83
C VAL A 147 -2.80 -8.30 -0.35
N GLN A 148 -3.10 -7.15 -0.96
CA GLN A 148 -2.50 -6.70 -2.21
C GLN A 148 -1.07 -6.13 -2.04
N TYR A 149 -0.75 -5.56 -0.89
CA TYR A 149 0.48 -4.82 -0.65
C TYR A 149 1.22 -5.31 0.59
N ALA A 150 2.54 -5.11 0.61
CA ALA A 150 3.31 -5.24 1.84
C ALA A 150 4.22 -4.03 2.07
N LEU A 151 4.35 -3.66 3.33
CA LEU A 151 5.30 -2.70 3.86
C LEU A 151 6.51 -3.47 4.39
N ILE A 152 7.67 -3.23 3.80
CA ILE A 152 8.91 -3.89 4.18
C ILE A 152 9.77 -2.90 4.93
N THR A 153 10.25 -3.30 6.11
CA THR A 153 11.05 -2.41 6.94
C THR A 153 12.04 -3.17 7.81
N ASN A 154 13.09 -2.48 8.24
CA ASN A 154 13.93 -2.88 9.36
C ASN A 154 13.85 -1.92 10.55
N GLY A 155 12.85 -1.05 10.57
CA GLY A 155 12.73 0.08 11.49
C GLY A 155 13.48 1.33 11.03
N ALA A 156 14.55 1.20 10.22
CA ALA A 156 15.27 2.33 9.64
C ALA A 156 14.73 2.69 8.26
N GLU A 157 14.79 1.74 7.33
CA GLU A 157 14.32 1.85 5.95
C GLU A 157 12.87 1.40 5.83
N TRP A 158 12.10 2.10 5.00
CA TRP A 158 10.68 1.79 4.80
C TRP A 158 10.31 1.86 3.32
N PHE A 159 9.70 0.81 2.79
CA PHE A 159 9.06 0.87 1.48
C PHE A 159 7.83 -0.02 1.40
N VAL A 160 6.84 0.39 0.61
CA VAL A 160 5.63 -0.38 0.33
C VAL A 160 5.61 -0.78 -1.14
N CYS A 161 5.22 -2.01 -1.44
CA CYS A 161 5.07 -2.46 -2.82
C CYS A 161 3.94 -3.47 -3.00
N PRO A 162 3.37 -3.55 -4.22
CA PRO A 162 2.37 -4.55 -4.55
C PRO A 162 2.99 -5.95 -4.59
N MET A 163 2.31 -6.91 -3.96
CA MET A 163 2.73 -8.31 -3.88
C MET A 163 1.93 -9.24 -4.78
N LEU A 164 0.73 -8.83 -5.18
CA LEU A 164 -0.13 -9.60 -6.07
C LEU A 164 -0.15 -8.93 -7.46
N PRO A 165 0.61 -9.43 -8.45
CA PRO A 165 0.61 -8.81 -9.77
C PRO A 165 -0.74 -8.96 -10.48
N LYS A 166 -1.12 -7.90 -11.23
CA LYS A 166 -2.20 -7.99 -12.22
C LYS A 166 -1.78 -8.90 -13.38
N ALA A 167 -2.75 -9.43 -14.13
CA ALA A 167 -2.50 -10.27 -15.29
C ALA A 167 -1.48 -9.63 -16.25
N GLY A 168 -0.54 -10.42 -16.76
CA GLY A 168 0.51 -9.96 -17.66
C GLY A 168 1.66 -9.19 -17.00
N LYS A 169 1.63 -8.96 -15.67
CA LYS A 169 2.75 -8.35 -14.93
C LYS A 169 3.39 -9.35 -13.97
N THR A 170 4.62 -9.05 -13.58
CA THR A 170 5.32 -9.72 -12.49
C THR A 170 5.49 -8.74 -11.34
N THR A 171 5.70 -9.25 -10.13
CA THR A 171 6.01 -8.40 -8.97
C THR A 171 7.20 -7.47 -9.24
N ASP A 172 8.23 -8.01 -9.90
CA ASP A 172 9.45 -7.29 -10.24
C ASP A 172 9.23 -6.10 -11.18
N SER A 173 8.25 -6.16 -12.09
CA SER A 173 7.94 -5.08 -13.02
C SER A 173 7.03 -4.01 -12.44
N MET A 174 6.36 -4.28 -11.32
CA MET A 174 5.54 -3.30 -10.62
C MET A 174 6.41 -2.30 -9.86
N LYS A 175 5.92 -1.07 -9.76
CA LYS A 175 6.47 -0.01 -8.92
C LYS A 175 5.87 -0.06 -7.51
N GLY A 176 6.73 0.20 -6.53
CA GLY A 176 6.39 0.51 -5.16
C GLY A 176 6.92 1.89 -4.76
N VAL A 177 6.73 2.24 -3.49
CA VAL A 177 7.12 3.52 -2.90
C VAL A 177 8.14 3.28 -1.78
N TYR A 178 9.31 3.85 -1.90
CA TYR A 178 10.34 3.95 -0.88
C TYR A 178 10.20 5.29 -0.15
N PHE A 179 9.99 5.23 1.17
CA PHE A 179 9.81 6.41 2.00
C PHE A 179 11.12 6.98 2.50
N GLY A 180 12.22 6.21 2.42
CA GLY A 180 13.53 6.63 2.90
C GLY A 180 13.93 5.98 4.22
N ASN A 181 15.05 6.47 4.74
CA ASN A 181 15.59 6.09 6.03
C ASN A 181 15.12 7.08 7.10
N ILE A 182 14.49 6.63 8.18
CA ILE A 182 14.02 7.51 9.26
C ILE A 182 15.15 8.28 9.97
N PHE A 183 16.42 7.90 9.81
CA PHE A 183 17.55 8.67 10.33
C PHE A 183 18.00 9.80 9.39
N GLY A 184 17.48 9.84 8.17
CA GLY A 184 17.79 10.84 7.16
C GLY A 184 16.75 11.96 7.11
N ASP A 185 17.19 13.14 6.68
CA ASP A 185 16.31 14.29 6.46
C ASP A 185 15.44 14.10 5.20
N GLU A 186 15.83 13.20 4.31
CA GLU A 186 15.11 12.83 3.10
C GLU A 186 13.89 11.93 3.33
N PHE A 187 13.64 11.50 4.58
CA PHE A 187 12.49 10.66 4.90
C PHE A 187 11.17 11.36 4.56
N SER A 188 10.41 10.75 3.67
CA SER A 188 9.17 11.29 3.12
C SER A 188 7.98 10.97 4.01
N PHE A 189 7.96 11.55 5.23
CA PHE A 189 6.90 11.31 6.21
C PHE A 189 5.49 11.63 5.67
N ASP A 190 5.32 12.78 5.01
CA ASP A 190 4.00 13.16 4.47
C ASP A 190 3.49 12.12 3.47
N LEU A 191 4.37 11.57 2.62
CA LEU A 191 4.02 10.52 1.69
C LEU A 191 3.65 9.22 2.42
N MET A 192 4.43 8.83 3.43
CA MET A 192 4.11 7.68 4.28
C MET A 192 2.74 7.84 4.94
N TYR A 193 2.49 8.99 5.57
CA TYR A 193 1.22 9.28 6.22
C TYR A 193 0.04 9.25 5.24
N ASN A 194 0.20 9.88 4.07
CA ASN A 194 -0.84 9.95 3.05
C ASN A 194 -1.19 8.59 2.42
N LEU A 195 -0.24 7.64 2.42
CA LEU A 195 -0.45 6.32 1.84
C LEU A 195 -0.86 5.26 2.88
N ILE A 196 -0.21 5.21 4.03
CA ILE A 196 -0.31 4.06 4.95
C ILE A 196 -0.79 4.40 6.37
N SER A 197 -1.17 5.66 6.65
CA SER A 197 -1.88 5.94 7.90
C SER A 197 -3.19 5.15 7.98
N ARG A 198 -3.67 4.92 9.19
CA ARG A 198 -4.94 4.20 9.43
C ARG A 198 -6.09 4.85 8.67
N GLU A 199 -6.21 6.18 8.74
CA GLU A 199 -7.23 6.96 8.02
C GLU A 199 -7.07 6.85 6.48
N SER A 200 -5.84 7.00 5.97
CA SER A 200 -5.58 6.86 4.53
C SER A 200 -5.85 5.45 4.01
N THR A 201 -5.63 4.44 4.85
CA THR A 201 -5.88 3.03 4.52
C THR A 201 -7.37 2.74 4.46
N GLU A 202 -8.17 3.30 5.38
CA GLU A 202 -9.65 3.25 5.30
C GLU A 202 -10.18 3.91 4.02
N LYS A 203 -9.51 4.96 3.54
CA LYS A 203 -9.84 5.67 2.29
C LYS A 203 -9.30 5.01 1.01
N ASN A 204 -8.59 3.88 1.11
CA ASN A 204 -7.94 3.20 -0.03
C ASN A 204 -6.96 4.08 -0.81
N ASN A 205 -6.26 5.00 -0.13
CA ASN A 205 -5.30 5.90 -0.78
C ASN A 205 -4.13 5.13 -1.39
N LEU A 206 -3.58 4.15 -0.67
CA LEU A 206 -2.50 3.30 -1.17
C LEU A 206 -2.92 2.56 -2.45
N ASP A 207 -4.14 1.99 -2.45
CA ASP A 207 -4.68 1.28 -3.59
C ASP A 207 -4.78 2.18 -4.83
N SER A 208 -5.36 3.37 -4.64
CA SER A 208 -5.53 4.37 -5.71
C SER A 208 -4.17 4.80 -6.27
N TYR A 209 -3.25 5.18 -5.38
CA TYR A 209 -1.91 5.64 -5.75
C TYR A 209 -1.12 4.58 -6.51
N LEU A 210 -1.02 3.36 -5.97
CA LEU A 210 -0.25 2.30 -6.60
C LEU A 210 -0.91 1.75 -7.85
N SER A 211 -2.25 1.79 -7.96
CA SER A 211 -2.96 1.42 -9.19
C SER A 211 -2.69 2.41 -10.31
N GLU A 212 -2.73 3.72 -10.03
CA GLU A 212 -2.38 4.77 -11.00
C GLU A 212 -0.91 4.69 -11.40
N LEU A 213 0.00 4.57 -10.42
CA LEU A 213 1.44 4.46 -10.67
C LEU A 213 1.81 3.25 -11.55
N ASN A 214 1.05 2.17 -11.44
CA ASN A 214 1.24 0.94 -12.19
C ASN A 214 0.27 0.79 -13.37
N HIS A 215 -0.52 1.81 -13.67
CA HIS A 215 -1.39 1.79 -14.84
C HIS A 215 -0.52 1.89 -16.10
N VAL A 216 -0.79 1.01 -17.06
CA VAL A 216 -0.25 1.13 -18.41
C VAL A 216 -1.46 1.38 -19.28
N PRO A 217 -1.64 2.59 -19.82
CA PRO A 217 -2.76 2.85 -20.71
C PRO A 217 -2.62 1.94 -21.93
N SER A 218 -3.73 1.36 -22.37
CA SER A 218 -3.78 0.73 -23.70
C SER A 218 -3.45 1.79 -24.74
N GLU A 219 -2.65 1.45 -25.75
CA GLU A 219 -2.41 2.32 -26.92
C GLU A 219 -3.73 2.74 -27.59
N VAL A 220 -4.79 1.97 -27.37
CA VAL A 220 -6.15 2.21 -27.86
C VAL A 220 -7.10 2.43 -26.68
N CYS A 221 -6.85 3.49 -25.89
CA CYS A 221 -7.83 3.97 -24.91
C CYS A 221 -8.34 5.34 -25.36
N TYR A 222 -9.40 5.34 -26.16
CA TYR A 222 -10.14 6.57 -26.47
C TYR A 222 -11.24 6.75 -25.41
N MET A 223 -11.07 7.73 -24.53
CA MET A 223 -12.16 8.19 -23.69
C MET A 223 -13.18 8.89 -24.61
N LEU A 224 -14.30 8.21 -24.88
CA LEU A 224 -15.35 8.69 -25.79
C LEU A 224 -15.79 10.13 -25.45
N LYS A 225 -15.80 10.50 -24.16
CA LYS A 225 -16.22 11.82 -23.69
C LYS A 225 -15.33 12.97 -24.17
N ASP A 226 -14.05 12.71 -24.49
CA ASP A 226 -13.12 13.74 -24.93
C ASP A 226 -13.24 14.03 -26.44
N HIS A 227 -13.91 13.14 -27.18
CA HIS A 227 -13.99 13.18 -28.66
C HIS A 227 -15.43 13.22 -29.18
N VAL A 228 -16.41 12.94 -28.31
CA VAL A 228 -17.83 12.94 -28.62
C VAL A 228 -18.49 13.97 -27.70
N HIS A 229 -19.17 14.96 -28.29
CA HIS A 229 -19.92 15.99 -27.56
C HIS A 229 -20.94 15.39 -26.58
N ASP A 230 -21.47 16.21 -25.67
CA ASP A 230 -22.52 15.83 -24.72
C ASP A 230 -23.59 14.98 -25.41
N PHE A 231 -23.74 13.73 -24.95
CA PHE A 231 -24.71 12.80 -25.51
C PHE A 231 -26.12 13.38 -25.36
N ILE A 232 -26.74 13.71 -26.49
CA ILE A 232 -28.17 13.96 -26.54
C ILE A 232 -28.83 12.59 -26.68
N TRP A 233 -29.65 12.22 -25.70
CA TRP A 233 -30.43 10.99 -25.76
C TRP A 233 -31.48 11.14 -26.86
N ASP A 234 -31.21 10.61 -28.06
CA ASP A 234 -32.18 10.59 -29.15
C ASP A 234 -33.06 9.34 -29.00
N SER A 235 -34.28 9.54 -28.51
CA SER A 235 -35.27 8.47 -28.35
C SER A 235 -36.07 8.18 -29.63
N ASN A 236 -35.73 8.78 -30.77
CA ASN A 236 -36.40 8.46 -32.02
C ASN A 236 -36.10 7.01 -32.44
N LYS A 237 -37.16 6.22 -32.47
CA LYS A 237 -37.14 4.78 -32.76
C LYS A 237 -36.91 4.41 -34.23
N ASP A 238 -36.77 5.40 -35.12
CA ASP A 238 -36.69 5.20 -36.58
C ASP A 238 -35.28 5.45 -37.14
N ASN A 239 -34.24 5.04 -36.42
CA ASN A 239 -32.89 5.00 -36.97
C ASN A 239 -32.63 3.65 -37.63
N GLN A 240 -33.35 3.40 -38.74
CA GLN A 240 -33.25 2.17 -39.53
C GLN A 240 -31.78 1.86 -39.94
N TRP A 241 -30.98 2.90 -40.15
CA TRP A 241 -29.55 2.77 -40.46
C TRP A 241 -28.70 2.28 -39.27
N ILE A 242 -29.10 2.59 -38.02
CA ILE A 242 -28.47 2.03 -36.82
C ILE A 242 -28.84 0.57 -36.72
N ASP A 243 -30.11 0.21 -36.86
CA ASP A 243 -30.56 -1.18 -36.80
C ASP A 243 -29.86 -2.03 -37.88
N ASP A 244 -29.77 -1.54 -39.12
CA ASP A 244 -29.04 -2.20 -40.21
C ASP A 244 -27.53 -2.34 -39.90
N PHE A 245 -26.91 -1.32 -39.28
CA PHE A 245 -25.53 -1.40 -38.83
C PHE A 245 -25.36 -2.45 -37.73
N TYR A 246 -26.23 -2.45 -36.71
CA TYR A 246 -26.18 -3.40 -35.61
C TYR A 246 -26.42 -4.84 -36.11
N GLU A 247 -27.40 -5.06 -36.98
CA GLU A 247 -27.62 -6.38 -37.56
C GLU A 247 -26.42 -6.84 -38.38
N ASN A 248 -25.88 -6.01 -39.28
CA ASN A 248 -24.69 -6.39 -40.06
C ASN A 248 -23.46 -6.62 -39.18
N PHE A 249 -23.22 -5.73 -38.21
CA PHE A 249 -22.03 -5.78 -37.36
C PHE A 249 -22.08 -6.97 -36.40
N PHE A 250 -23.21 -7.20 -35.71
CA PHE A 250 -23.33 -8.25 -34.68
C PHE A 250 -23.70 -9.63 -35.24
N SER A 251 -24.35 -9.72 -36.40
CA SER A 251 -24.57 -11.03 -37.05
C SER A 251 -23.27 -11.67 -37.53
N GLN A 252 -22.31 -10.85 -37.98
CA GLN A 252 -21.03 -11.29 -38.54
C GLN A 252 -19.99 -11.68 -37.48
N ILE A 253 -20.25 -11.42 -36.18
CA ILE A 253 -19.33 -11.76 -35.07
C ILE A 253 -19.10 -13.28 -34.94
N THR A 254 -20.04 -14.10 -35.43
CA THR A 254 -19.91 -15.57 -35.42
C THR A 254 -19.05 -16.12 -36.56
N GLU A 255 -18.68 -15.28 -37.55
CA GLU A 255 -17.87 -15.70 -38.67
C GLU A 255 -16.37 -15.75 -38.31
N LYS A 256 -15.73 -16.90 -38.57
CA LYS A 256 -14.30 -17.13 -38.27
C LYS A 256 -13.35 -16.09 -38.87
N ASN A 257 -13.75 -15.40 -39.94
CA ASN A 257 -12.90 -14.50 -40.71
C ASN A 257 -12.76 -13.10 -40.09
N GLN A 258 -13.57 -12.75 -39.07
CA GLN A 258 -13.57 -11.42 -38.45
C GLN A 258 -13.03 -11.39 -37.01
N ARG A 259 -12.32 -12.44 -36.57
CA ARG A 259 -11.67 -12.47 -35.24
C ARG A 259 -10.75 -11.28 -34.96
N LYS A 260 -10.07 -10.75 -35.98
CA LYS A 260 -9.22 -9.55 -35.87
C LYS A 260 -9.99 -8.29 -35.48
N MET A 261 -11.27 -8.19 -35.84
CA MET A 261 -12.10 -7.05 -35.45
C MET A 261 -12.44 -7.10 -33.96
N LEU A 262 -12.75 -8.29 -33.44
CA LEU A 262 -13.05 -8.50 -32.01
C LEU A 262 -11.85 -8.21 -31.11
N GLU A 263 -10.62 -8.41 -31.60
CA GLU A 263 -9.39 -8.04 -30.89
C GLU A 263 -9.31 -6.54 -30.55
N HIS A 264 -10.03 -5.68 -31.28
CA HIS A 264 -10.07 -4.23 -31.04
C HIS A 264 -11.33 -3.75 -30.32
N CYS A 265 -12.35 -4.59 -30.15
CA CYS A 265 -13.64 -4.21 -29.56
C CYS A 265 -13.76 -4.53 -28.06
N PHE A 266 -12.87 -5.37 -27.52
CA PHE A 266 -12.85 -5.69 -26.09
C PHE A 266 -11.58 -5.17 -25.45
N CYS A 267 -11.70 -4.12 -24.64
CA CYS A 267 -10.64 -3.71 -23.73
C CYS A 267 -10.55 -4.75 -22.59
N GLN A 268 -9.40 -5.42 -22.48
CA GLN A 268 -9.06 -6.26 -21.33
C GLN A 268 -8.48 -5.42 -20.19
#